data_AF-A0A097GYP0-F1
#
_entry.id   AF-A0A097GYP0-F1
#
_cell.length_a   1.000
_cell.length_b   1.000
_cell.length_c   1.000
_cell.angle_alpha   90.00
_cell.angle_beta   90.00
_cell.angle_gamma   90.00
#
_symmetry.space_group_name_H-M   'P 1'
#
loop_
_entity.id
_entity.type
_entity.pdbx_description
1 polymer ?
#
loop_
_entity_poly.entity_id
_entity_poly.type
_entity_poly.pdbx_seq_one_letter_code
_entity_poly.pdbx_strand_id
1 'polypeptide(L)' 'CAQYKKDGADFAKWRAVLKITSTTPSQLAIQENANTLARYASICQQ' A
#
# COMPACT_ATOMS: atom_id res chain seq x y z
N CYS A 1 6.86 -4.43 -10.48
CA CYS A 1 5.66 -4.21 -11.32
C CYS A 1 6.00 -4.27 -12.81
N ALA A 2 6.71 -5.34 -13.18
CA ALA A 2 7.52 -5.39 -14.39
C ALA A 2 6.72 -5.24 -15.69
N GLN A 3 5.52 -5.83 -15.77
CA GLN A 3 4.70 -5.72 -16.98
C GLN A 3 4.24 -4.28 -17.22
N TYR A 4 3.63 -3.64 -16.22
CA TYR A 4 3.21 -2.24 -16.35
C TYR A 4 4.39 -1.29 -16.63
N LYS A 5 5.57 -1.57 -16.08
CA LYS A 5 6.78 -0.80 -16.39
C LYS A 5 7.22 -1.00 -17.85
N LYS A 6 7.15 -2.23 -18.38
CA LYS A 6 7.39 -2.52 -19.81
C LYS A 6 6.37 -1.85 -20.72
N ASP A 7 5.13 -1.74 -20.25
CA ASP A 7 4.03 -1.09 -20.96
C ASP A 7 4.09 0.45 -20.84
N GLY A 8 5.10 1.01 -20.16
CA GLY A 8 5.38 2.45 -20.10
C GLY A 8 4.89 3.18 -18.84
N ALA A 9 4.38 2.49 -17.83
CA ALA A 9 3.97 3.12 -16.58
C ALA A 9 5.19 3.43 -15.67
N ASP A 10 5.35 4.71 -15.30
CA ASP A 10 6.47 5.17 -14.48
C ASP A 10 6.15 5.36 -12.99
N PHE A 11 4.86 5.40 -12.64
CA PHE A 11 4.42 5.55 -11.26
C PHE A 11 3.26 4.60 -10.97
N ALA A 12 3.10 4.29 -9.68
CA ALA A 12 2.04 3.41 -9.21
C ALA A 12 1.45 3.98 -7.92
N LYS A 13 0.15 3.73 -7.68
CA LYS A 13 -0.57 4.23 -6.51
C LYS A 13 -1.29 3.09 -5.81
N TRP A 14 -1.10 3.00 -4.49
CA TRP A 14 -1.89 2.15 -3.60
C TRP A 14 -2.50 2.98 -2.48
N ARG A 15 -3.74 2.68 -2.11
CA ARG A 15 -4.47 3.37 -1.04
C ARG A 15 -4.93 2.37 0.02
N ALA A 16 -4.48 2.57 1.25
CA ALA A 16 -5.07 1.93 2.43
C ALA A 16 -6.25 2.77 2.94
N VAL A 17 -7.29 2.10 3.45
CA VAL A 17 -8.46 2.78 4.06
C VAL A 17 -8.48 2.46 5.54
N LEU A 18 -8.48 3.51 6.37
CA LEU A 18 -8.65 3.41 7.82
C LEU A 18 -10.01 4.00 8.19
N LYS A 19 -10.82 3.20 8.90
CA LYS A 19 -12.09 3.65 9.44
C LYS A 19 -11.83 4.37 10.77
N ILE A 20 -12.45 5.53 10.96
CA ILE A 20 -12.36 6.31 12.19
C ILE A 20 -13.66 6.13 12.97
N THR A 21 -13.58 5.48 14.12
CA THR A 21 -14.68 5.35 15.11
C THR A 21 -14.10 5.48 16.52
N SER A 22 -14.92 5.37 17.56
CA SER A 22 -14.43 5.37 18.95
C SER A 22 -13.41 4.27 19.28
N THR A 23 -13.35 3.19 18.50
CA THR A 23 -12.48 2.03 18.74
C THR A 23 -11.62 1.65 17.52
N THR A 24 -11.71 2.40 16.42
CA THR A 24 -10.94 2.15 15.19
C THR A 24 -10.21 3.42 14.72
N PRO A 25 -9.04 3.29 14.08
CA PRO A 25 -8.37 2.04 13.70
C PRO A 25 -7.74 1.32 14.90
N SER A 26 -7.80 -0.01 14.89
CA SER A 26 -7.04 -0.81 15.86
C SER A 26 -5.55 -0.75 15.55
N GLN A 27 -4.70 -0.99 16.55
CA GLN A 27 -3.25 -1.02 16.35
C GLN A 27 -2.82 -2.06 15.29
N LEU A 28 -3.49 -3.21 15.26
CA LEU A 28 -3.30 -4.23 14.22
C LEU A 28 -3.64 -3.68 12.83
N ALA A 29 -4.76 -2.97 12.67
CA ALA A 29 -5.14 -2.39 11.38
C ALA A 29 -4.11 -1.35 10.90
N ILE A 30 -3.50 -0.58 11.81
CA ILE A 30 -2.43 0.37 11.45
C ILE A 30 -1.19 -0.39 10.97
N GLN A 31 -0.74 -1.40 11.72
CA GLN A 31 0.46 -2.17 11.40
C GLN A 31 0.32 -2.94 10.08
N GLU A 32 -0.80 -3.61 9.86
CA GLU A 32 -1.04 -4.37 8.63
C GLU A 32 -1.13 -3.47 7.39
N ASN A 33 -1.79 -2.31 7.50
CA ASN A 33 -1.81 -1.34 6.41
C ASN A 33 -0.42 -0.78 6.11
N ALA A 34 0.38 -0.47 7.13
CA ALA A 34 1.76 -0.02 6.95
C ALA A 34 2.63 -1.11 6.28
N ASN A 35 2.54 -2.35 6.74
CA ASN A 35 3.25 -3.50 6.16
C ASN A 35 2.87 -3.71 4.69
N THR A 36 1.58 -3.63 4.38
CA THR A 36 1.07 -3.79 3.00
C THR A 36 1.59 -2.68 2.09
N LEU A 37 1.55 -1.43 2.54
CA LEU A 37 2.06 -0.28 1.79
C LEU A 37 3.57 -0.38 1.54
N ALA A 38 4.35 -0.80 2.56
CA ALA A 38 5.79 -0.99 2.43
C ALA A 38 6.14 -2.10 1.41
N ARG A 39 5.42 -3.24 1.48
CA ARG A 39 5.59 -4.32 0.50
C ARG A 39 5.24 -3.88 -0.91
N TYR A 40 4.13 -3.16 -1.08
CA TYR A 40 3.74 -2.59 -2.37
C TYR A 40 4.82 -1.65 -2.93
N ALA A 41 5.33 -0.73 -2.12
CA ALA A 41 6.38 0.20 -2.52
C ALA A 41 7.65 -0.55 -2.96
N SER A 42 8.07 -1.56 -2.18
CA SER A 42 9.24 -2.39 -2.54
C SER A 42 9.06 -3.10 -3.88
N ILE A 43 7.89 -3.70 -4.14
CA ILE A 43 7.60 -4.38 -5.43
C ILE A 43 7.52 -3.41 -6.61
N CYS A 44 7.14 -2.16 -6.37
CA CYS A 44 7.06 -1.13 -7.40
C CYS A 44 8.43 -0.51 -7.73
N GLN A 45 9.36 -0.51 -6.78
CA GLN A 45 10.71 0.04 -6.93
C GLN A 45 11.74 -0.99 -7.42
N GLN A 46 11.41 -2.29 -7.38
CA GLN A 46 12.15 -3.38 -8.02
C GLN A 46 11.87 -3.44 -9.53
#